data_AF-A0A527Z1Z3-F1
#
_entry.id   AF-A0A527Z1Z3-F1
#
_cell.length_a   1.000
_cell.length_b   1.000
_cell.length_c   1.000
_cell.angle_alpha   90.00
_cell.angle_beta   90.00
_cell.angle_gamma   90.00
#
_symmetry.space_group_name_H-M   'P 1'
#
loop_
_entity.id
_entity.type
_entity.pdbx_description
1 polymer ?
#
loop_
_entity_poly.entity_id
_entity_poly.type
_entity_poly.pdbx_seq_one_letter_code
_entity_poly.pdbx_strand_id
1 'polypeptide(L)'
;MAGKLRLPLSVVERGLAKADELIDVKRLASAHAALLLESEFEKDLEWIESKLGETVTITSFEQEDSVLDETALAFVLTGKDETIGCALHTDSVDLAVRAGRFLDAIGKARPPLPAEFPLPVCLWRHALTISHGDLQSLQPGDVVLFDDEEQE
;
A
#
# COMPACT_ATOMS: atom_id res chain seq x y z
N MET A 1 8.96 -3.46 14.63
CA MET A 1 9.63 -2.80 13.49
C MET A 1 8.65 -1.81 12.89
N ALA A 2 9.12 -0.64 12.46
CA ALA A 2 8.29 0.38 11.82
C ALA A 2 8.13 0.10 10.33
N GLY A 3 6.93 0.36 9.78
CA GLY A 3 6.69 0.36 8.33
C GLY A 3 6.85 1.77 7.74
N LYS A 4 7.10 1.87 6.43
CA LYS A 4 7.12 3.13 5.69
C LYS A 4 5.94 3.18 4.71
N LEU A 5 5.04 4.13 4.90
CA LEU A 5 3.94 4.39 3.98
C LEU A 5 4.32 5.50 3.00
N ARG A 6 4.31 5.18 1.71
CA ARG A 6 4.51 6.15 0.62
C ARG A 6 3.16 6.60 0.07
N LEU A 7 3.00 7.90 -0.06
CA LEU A 7 1.81 8.58 -0.56
C LEU A 7 2.23 9.64 -1.58
N PRO A 8 1.36 10.01 -2.55
CA PRO A 8 1.61 11.16 -3.40
C PRO A 8 1.75 12.43 -2.56
N LEU A 9 2.71 13.27 -2.91
CA LEU A 9 2.99 14.51 -2.16
C LEU A 9 1.75 15.39 -1.99
N SER A 10 0.89 15.46 -3.01
CA SER A 10 -0.37 16.23 -2.97
C SER A 10 -1.36 15.77 -1.89
N VAL A 11 -1.30 14.51 -1.45
CA VAL A 11 -2.12 14.01 -0.34
C VAL A 11 -1.57 14.53 0.98
N VAL A 12 -0.25 14.50 1.13
CA VAL A 12 0.44 14.99 2.34
C VAL A 12 0.30 16.51 2.46
N GLU A 13 0.50 17.25 1.37
CA GLU A 13 0.31 18.71 1.33
C GLU A 13 -1.12 19.10 1.73
N ARG A 14 -2.14 18.36 1.30
CA ARG A 14 -3.53 18.60 1.72
C ARG A 14 -3.76 18.29 3.20
N GLY A 15 -3.13 17.25 3.74
CA GLY A 15 -3.18 16.97 5.18
C GLY A 15 -2.56 18.10 5.99
N LEU A 16 -1.36 18.54 5.60
CA LEU A 16 -0.66 19.64 6.27
C LEU A 16 -1.41 20.98 6.15
N ALA A 17 -1.98 21.28 4.98
CA ALA A 17 -2.76 22.50 4.78
C ALA A 17 -4.04 22.56 5.62
N LYS A 18 -4.63 21.41 5.99
CA LYS A 18 -5.75 21.39 6.95
C LYS A 18 -5.31 21.74 8.36
N ALA A 19 -4.11 21.31 8.76
CA ALA A 19 -3.54 21.64 10.05
C ALA A 19 -3.14 23.13 10.14
N ASP A 20 -2.48 23.65 9.10
CA ASP A 20 -2.15 25.07 8.96
C ASP A 20 -1.91 25.43 7.48
N GLU A 21 -2.74 26.33 6.96
CA GLU A 21 -2.74 26.78 5.56
C GLU A 21 -1.45 27.53 5.15
N LEU A 22 -0.65 28.00 6.12
CA LEU A 22 0.58 28.76 5.88
C LEU A 22 1.83 27.87 5.83
N ILE A 23 1.69 26.55 6.00
CA ILE A 23 2.82 25.63 5.99
C ILE A 23 3.45 25.52 4.60
N ASP A 24 4.73 25.86 4.51
CA ASP A 24 5.59 25.47 3.40
C ASP A 24 6.24 24.11 3.71
N VAL A 25 5.71 23.04 3.10
CA VAL A 25 6.17 21.65 3.29
C VAL A 25 7.67 21.50 3.00
N LYS A 26 8.24 22.31 2.11
CA LYS A 26 9.67 22.26 1.77
C LYS A 26 10.58 22.83 2.86
N ARG A 27 10.02 23.60 3.80
CA ARG A 27 10.76 24.25 4.88
C ARG A 27 10.48 23.64 6.25
N LEU A 28 9.54 22.71 6.32
CA LEU A 28 9.13 22.07 7.57
C LEU A 28 10.12 20.98 7.96
N ALA A 29 10.54 20.96 9.23
CA ALA A 29 11.35 19.87 9.76
C ALA A 29 10.53 18.56 9.75
N SER A 30 11.13 17.45 9.29
CA SER A 30 10.46 16.15 9.12
C SER A 30 9.70 15.66 10.37
N ALA A 31 10.28 15.83 11.56
CA ALA A 31 9.64 15.45 12.82
C ALA A 31 8.44 16.35 13.17
N HIS A 32 8.49 17.63 12.79
CA HIS A 32 7.38 18.55 13.03
C HIS A 32 6.22 18.29 12.06
N ALA A 33 6.53 18.00 10.79
CA ALA A 33 5.55 17.55 9.81
C ALA A 33 4.82 16.28 10.28
N ALA A 34 5.57 15.30 10.81
CA ALA A 34 5.01 14.07 11.33
C ALA A 34 4.01 14.30 12.47
N LEU A 35 4.36 15.15 13.44
CA LEU A 35 3.46 15.52 14.54
C LEU A 35 2.19 16.23 14.08
N LEU A 36 2.31 17.13 13.11
CA LEU A 36 1.14 17.85 12.57
C LEU A 36 0.20 16.90 11.82
N LEU A 37 0.75 15.98 11.04
CA LEU A 37 -0.03 14.94 10.36
C LEU A 37 -0.71 14.01 11.36
N GLU A 38 0.00 13.60 12.42
CA GLU A 38 -0.56 12.74 13.47
C GLU A 38 -1.70 13.44 14.21
N SER A 39 -1.56 14.74 14.50
CA SER A 39 -2.63 15.54 15.11
C SER A 39 -3.83 15.75 14.19
N GLU A 40 -3.60 16.02 12.90
CA GLU A 40 -4.70 16.24 11.93
C GLU A 40 -5.47 14.96 11.66
N PHE A 41 -4.75 13.82 11.58
CA PHE A 41 -5.34 12.52 11.29
C PHE A 41 -5.70 11.72 12.55
N GLU A 42 -5.72 12.32 13.74
CA GLU A 42 -5.93 11.62 15.02
C GLU A 42 -7.12 10.64 14.96
N LYS A 43 -8.29 11.11 14.50
CA LYS A 43 -9.50 10.26 14.41
C LYS A 43 -9.39 9.14 13.38
N ASP A 44 -8.71 9.41 12.26
CA ASP A 44 -8.50 8.43 11.21
C ASP A 44 -7.48 7.36 11.68
N LEU A 45 -6.45 7.79 12.40
CA LEU A 45 -5.47 6.91 13.04
C LEU A 45 -6.14 6.04 14.11
N GLU A 46 -6.93 6.59 15.04
CA GLU A 46 -7.68 5.81 16.03
C GLU A 46 -8.56 4.74 15.35
N TRP A 47 -9.22 5.09 14.25
CA TRP A 47 -10.01 4.15 13.48
C TRP A 47 -9.15 3.04 12.87
N ILE A 48 -8.00 3.37 12.25
CA ILE A 48 -7.05 2.38 11.70
C ILE A 48 -6.50 1.48 12.81
N GLU A 49 -6.07 2.06 13.93
CA GLU A 49 -5.51 1.36 15.08
C GLU A 49 -6.51 0.35 15.65
N SER A 50 -7.79 0.72 15.74
CA SER A 50 -8.85 -0.19 16.18
C SER A 50 -9.01 -1.42 15.29
N LYS A 51 -8.59 -1.32 14.02
CA LYS A 51 -8.71 -2.37 13.01
C LYS A 51 -7.44 -3.19 12.86
N LEU A 52 -6.28 -2.56 13.00
CA LEU A 52 -4.98 -3.24 13.01
C LEU A 52 -4.69 -3.92 14.36
N GLY A 53 -5.30 -3.43 15.44
CA GLY A 53 -5.01 -3.88 16.81
C GLY A 53 -3.64 -3.40 17.31
N GLU A 54 -3.10 -2.35 16.70
CA GLU A 54 -1.77 -1.78 16.99
C GLU A 54 -1.83 -0.27 16.95
N THR A 55 -1.00 0.40 17.75
CA THR A 55 -0.81 1.85 17.74
C THR A 55 0.02 2.26 16.52
N VAL A 56 -0.38 3.34 15.86
CA VAL A 56 0.29 3.92 14.70
C VAL A 56 0.84 5.28 15.09
N THR A 57 2.15 5.45 15.00
CA THR A 57 2.82 6.73 15.22
C THR A 57 3.54 7.17 13.97
N ILE A 58 3.34 8.42 13.56
CA ILE A 58 4.07 9.01 12.45
C ILE A 58 5.38 9.58 13.01
N THR A 59 6.51 8.96 12.67
CA THR A 59 7.81 9.30 13.28
C THR A 59 8.61 10.30 12.45
N SER A 60 8.51 10.22 11.13
CA SER A 60 9.15 11.15 10.21
C SER A 60 8.37 11.25 8.90
N PHE A 61 8.62 12.35 8.19
CA PHE A 61 8.18 12.57 6.83
C PHE A 61 9.40 12.88 5.96
N GLU A 62 9.51 12.18 4.84
CA GLU A 62 10.59 12.36 3.86
C GLU A 62 9.97 12.42 2.47
N GLN A 63 10.43 13.39 1.66
CA GLN A 63 10.09 13.46 0.25
C GLN A 63 11.15 12.67 -0.52
N GLU A 64 10.71 11.65 -1.24
CA GLU A 64 11.58 10.79 -2.04
C GLU A 64 10.98 10.62 -3.44
N ASP A 65 11.82 10.70 -4.46
CA ASP A 65 11.40 10.46 -5.84
C ASP A 65 11.03 8.99 -6.03
N SER A 66 9.97 8.72 -6.80
CA SER A 66 9.40 7.38 -6.90
C SER A 66 10.34 6.40 -7.60
N VAL A 67 11.04 5.58 -6.82
CA VAL A 67 11.57 4.31 -7.30
C VAL A 67 10.60 3.23 -6.84
N LEU A 68 9.99 2.53 -7.80
CA LEU A 68 9.17 1.36 -7.54
C LEU A 68 10.07 0.33 -6.84
N ASP A 69 9.83 0.14 -5.54
CA ASP A 69 10.49 -0.88 -4.75
C ASP A 69 9.65 -2.15 -4.83
N GLU A 70 10.22 -3.21 -5.40
CA GLU A 70 9.55 -4.49 -5.65
C GLU A 70 9.08 -5.20 -4.37
N THR A 71 9.55 -4.73 -3.20
CA THR A 71 9.20 -5.30 -1.89
C THR A 71 7.97 -4.65 -1.24
N ALA A 72 7.39 -3.62 -1.87
CA ALA A 72 6.29 -2.86 -1.28
C ALA A 72 4.91 -3.51 -1.48
N LEU A 73 4.06 -3.42 -0.47
CA LEU A 73 2.62 -3.69 -0.60
C LEU A 73 1.94 -2.48 -1.24
N ALA A 74 1.72 -2.55 -2.56
CA ALA A 74 1.01 -1.51 -3.29
C ALA A 74 -0.51 -1.64 -3.14
N PHE A 75 -1.20 -0.54 -2.89
CA PHE A 75 -2.66 -0.48 -2.83
C PHE A 75 -3.17 0.87 -3.33
N VAL A 76 -4.47 0.96 -3.57
CA VAL A 76 -5.09 2.17 -4.10
C VAL A 76 -6.24 2.58 -3.20
N LEU A 77 -6.29 3.86 -2.84
CA LEU A 77 -7.40 4.47 -2.14
C LEU A 77 -8.25 5.26 -3.15
N THR A 78 -9.53 4.91 -3.27
CA THR A 78 -10.47 5.59 -4.15
C THR A 78 -11.44 6.42 -3.31
N GLY A 79 -11.40 7.74 -3.50
CA GLY A 79 -12.36 8.70 -2.97
C GLY A 79 -13.44 9.06 -3.99
N LYS A 80 -14.23 10.10 -3.70
CA LYS A 80 -15.29 10.59 -4.62
C LYS A 80 -14.72 11.15 -5.93
N ASP A 81 -13.60 11.85 -5.85
CA ASP A 81 -13.07 12.65 -6.96
C ASP A 81 -11.66 12.23 -7.40
N GLU A 82 -11.03 11.30 -6.68
CA GLU A 82 -9.64 10.93 -6.93
C GLU A 82 -9.32 9.49 -6.55
N THR A 83 -8.24 9.00 -7.16
CA THR A 83 -7.66 7.68 -6.90
C THR A 83 -6.19 7.87 -6.56
N ILE A 84 -5.79 7.41 -5.39
CA ILE A 84 -4.46 7.63 -4.81
C ILE A 84 -3.73 6.29 -4.76
N GLY A 85 -2.61 6.18 -5.48
CA GLY A 85 -1.70 5.05 -5.35
C GLY A 85 -0.86 5.16 -4.08
N CYS A 86 -0.84 4.11 -3.27
CA CYS A 86 -0.14 4.02 -1.99
C CYS A 86 0.77 2.80 -1.98
N ALA A 87 1.88 2.86 -1.23
CA ALA A 87 2.76 1.71 -1.06
C ALA A 87 3.24 1.59 0.39
N LEU A 88 3.07 0.42 1.01
CA LEU A 88 3.52 0.12 2.36
C LEU A 88 4.77 -0.78 2.31
N HIS A 89 5.88 -0.31 2.87
CA HIS A 89 7.12 -1.08 3.03
C HIS A 89 7.20 -1.55 4.47
N THR A 90 7.42 -2.84 4.67
CA THR A 90 7.66 -3.40 5.99
C THR A 90 8.40 -4.72 5.90
N ASP A 91 9.37 -4.91 6.78
CA ASP A 91 10.06 -6.20 6.95
C ASP A 91 9.25 -7.17 7.83
N SER A 92 8.15 -6.70 8.42
CA SER A 92 7.29 -7.49 9.29
C SER A 92 6.22 -8.22 8.48
N VAL A 93 6.39 -9.54 8.36
CA VAL A 93 5.39 -10.43 7.73
C VAL A 93 4.03 -10.33 8.42
N ASP A 94 4.02 -10.23 9.75
CA ASP A 94 2.78 -10.14 10.53
C ASP A 94 2.02 -8.83 10.24
N LEU A 95 2.74 -7.71 10.12
CA LEU A 95 2.15 -6.42 9.76
C LEU A 95 1.62 -6.44 8.33
N ALA A 96 2.38 -7.02 7.40
CA ALA A 96 1.95 -7.20 6.02
C ALA A 96 0.63 -8.00 5.92
N VAL A 97 0.53 -9.10 6.65
CA VAL A 97 -0.68 -9.94 6.68
C VAL A 97 -1.86 -9.20 7.31
N ARG A 98 -1.67 -8.47 8.42
CA ARG A 98 -2.74 -7.69 9.05
C ARG A 98 -3.22 -6.54 8.15
N ALA A 99 -2.29 -5.79 7.55
CA ALA A 99 -2.60 -4.72 6.62
C ALA A 99 -3.38 -5.24 5.40
N GLY A 100 -2.95 -6.36 4.81
CA GLY A 100 -3.67 -6.98 3.70
C GLY A 100 -5.10 -7.37 4.06
N ARG A 101 -5.31 -8.04 5.21
CA ARG A 101 -6.66 -8.40 5.69
C ARG A 101 -7.54 -7.18 5.94
N PHE A 102 -6.97 -6.11 6.47
CA PHE A 102 -7.67 -4.85 6.71
C PHE A 102 -8.10 -4.19 5.40
N LEU A 103 -7.20 -4.09 4.43
CA LEU A 103 -7.49 -3.56 3.10
C LEU A 103 -8.56 -4.40 2.39
N ASP A 104 -8.49 -5.73 2.47
CA ASP A 104 -9.53 -6.62 1.93
C ASP A 104 -10.89 -6.38 2.60
N ALA A 105 -10.92 -6.15 3.91
CA ALA A 105 -12.16 -5.88 4.64
C ALA A 105 -12.81 -4.57 4.20
N ILE A 106 -12.02 -3.53 3.90
CA ILE A 106 -12.51 -2.26 3.34
C ILE A 106 -12.95 -2.46 1.88
N GLY A 107 -12.17 -3.21 1.10
CA GLY A 107 -12.41 -3.45 -0.33
C GLY A 107 -13.64 -4.31 -0.65
N LYS A 108 -14.15 -5.08 0.31
CA LYS A 108 -15.37 -5.91 0.19
C LYS A 108 -16.67 -5.11 -0.06
N ALA A 109 -16.61 -3.79 -0.14
CA ALA A 109 -17.69 -2.96 -0.67
C ALA A 109 -17.81 -3.00 -2.22
N ARG A 110 -16.88 -3.66 -2.95
CA ARG A 110 -17.03 -3.98 -4.37
C ARG A 110 -17.95 -5.20 -4.56
N PRO A 111 -18.75 -5.28 -5.65
CA PRO A 111 -19.68 -6.40 -5.84
C PRO A 111 -18.93 -7.73 -5.83
N PRO A 112 -19.56 -8.81 -5.33
CA PRO A 112 -18.96 -10.14 -5.42
C PRO A 112 -18.65 -10.42 -6.89
N LEU A 113 -17.44 -10.92 -7.14
CA LEU A 113 -17.05 -11.43 -8.45
C LEU A 113 -18.15 -12.40 -8.93
N PRO A 114 -18.64 -12.29 -10.17
CA PRO A 114 -19.65 -13.20 -10.70
C PRO A 114 -19.19 -14.65 -10.50
N ALA A 115 -20.08 -15.50 -9.98
CA ALA A 115 -19.78 -16.89 -9.62
C ALA A 115 -19.26 -17.75 -10.78
N GLU A 116 -19.33 -17.24 -12.01
CA GLU A 116 -18.87 -17.88 -13.25
C GLU A 116 -17.40 -17.53 -13.60
N PHE A 117 -16.75 -16.63 -12.87
CA PHE A 117 -15.35 -16.28 -13.12
C PHE A 117 -14.42 -17.28 -12.40
N PRO A 118 -13.67 -18.13 -13.11
CA PRO A 118 -12.90 -19.20 -12.49
C PRO A 118 -11.54 -18.66 -12.06
N LEU A 119 -11.46 -17.83 -11.01
CA LEU A 119 -10.20 -17.58 -10.33
C LEU A 119 -10.41 -17.25 -8.85
N PRO A 120 -9.93 -18.11 -7.93
CA PRO A 120 -9.01 -17.69 -6.87
C PRO A 120 -7.58 -17.81 -7.45
N VAL A 121 -6.59 -16.96 -7.13
CA VAL A 121 -5.93 -16.90 -5.82
C VAL A 121 -5.21 -15.55 -5.62
N CYS A 122 -5.13 -15.21 -4.33
CA CYS A 122 -4.42 -14.22 -3.53
C CYS A 122 -3.04 -13.69 -4.00
N LEU A 123 -2.68 -12.53 -3.44
CA LEU A 123 -1.40 -11.79 -3.51
C LEU A 123 -0.13 -12.68 -3.51
N TRP A 124 0.73 -12.47 -4.51
CA TRP A 124 2.03 -13.13 -4.66
C TRP A 124 3.16 -12.16 -4.29
N ARG A 125 4.05 -12.58 -3.39
CA ARG A 125 5.43 -12.09 -3.37
C ARG A 125 6.17 -12.80 -4.51
N HIS A 126 6.86 -12.06 -5.37
CA HIS A 126 7.42 -12.50 -6.66
C HIS A 126 6.35 -12.72 -7.74
N ALA A 127 5.85 -11.63 -8.32
CA ALA A 127 5.05 -11.70 -9.53
C ALA A 127 5.95 -12.17 -10.69
N LEU A 128 5.89 -13.48 -10.99
CA LEU A 128 6.44 -14.01 -12.23
C LEU A 128 5.81 -13.26 -13.40
N THR A 129 6.64 -12.67 -14.25
CA THR A 129 6.20 -12.02 -15.49
C THR A 129 6.03 -13.09 -16.55
N ILE A 130 4.83 -13.67 -16.64
CA ILE A 130 4.46 -14.54 -17.76
C ILE A 130 4.03 -13.67 -18.94
N SER A 131 4.55 -13.94 -20.14
CA SER A 131 4.08 -13.23 -21.32
C SER A 131 2.67 -13.68 -21.68
N HIS A 132 1.90 -12.79 -22.31
CA HIS A 132 0.55 -13.13 -22.77
C HIS A 132 0.55 -14.31 -23.77
N GLY A 133 1.62 -14.48 -24.54
CA GLY A 133 1.77 -15.63 -25.44
C GLY A 133 1.93 -16.94 -24.69
N ASP A 134 2.69 -16.93 -23.58
CA ASP A 134 2.89 -18.11 -22.75
C ASP A 134 1.62 -18.49 -21.99
N LEU A 135 0.83 -17.50 -21.56
CA LEU A 135 -0.47 -17.76 -20.94
C LEU A 135 -1.44 -18.45 -21.92
N GLN A 136 -1.41 -18.07 -23.20
CA GLN A 136 -2.29 -18.63 -24.23
C GLN A 136 -1.88 -20.04 -24.68
N SER A 137 -0.64 -20.46 -24.42
CA SER A 137 -0.14 -21.77 -24.82
C SER A 137 -0.39 -22.87 -23.79
N LEU A 138 -0.69 -22.51 -22.53
CA LEU A 138 -0.93 -23.48 -21.45
C LEU A 138 -2.18 -24.33 -21.68
N GLN A 139 -2.03 -25.64 -21.48
CA GLN A 139 -3.09 -26.63 -21.53
C GLN A 139 -3.44 -27.16 -20.13
N PRO A 140 -4.64 -27.75 -19.96
CA PRO A 140 -5.01 -28.39 -18.69
C PRO A 140 -4.00 -29.50 -18.32
N GLY A 141 -3.34 -29.35 -17.18
CA GLY A 141 -2.34 -30.31 -16.68
C GLY A 141 -0.89 -29.85 -16.80
N ASP A 142 -0.65 -28.71 -17.45
CA ASP A 142 0.70 -28.14 -17.54
C ASP A 142 1.18 -27.63 -16.17
N VAL A 143 2.49 -27.81 -15.92
CA VAL A 143 3.17 -27.39 -14.70
C VAL A 143 4.10 -26.23 -15.05
N VAL A 144 3.87 -25.07 -14.45
CA VAL A 144 4.74 -23.89 -14.58
C VAL A 144 5.83 -23.98 -13.52
N LEU A 145 7.09 -24.04 -13.96
CA LEU A 145 8.26 -24.06 -13.10
C LEU A 145 8.88 -22.66 -13.01
N PHE A 146 9.51 -22.37 -11.88
CA PHE A 146 10.34 -21.18 -11.73
C PHE A 146 11.59 -21.37 -12.58
N ASP A 147 11.92 -20.35 -13.38
CA ASP A 147 13.25 -20.28 -13.97
C ASP A 147 14.18 -19.81 -12.86
N ASP A 148 14.78 -20.77 -12.15
CA ASP A 148 15.89 -20.49 -11.27
C ASP A 148 17.06 -20.15 -12.18
N GLU A 149 17.24 -18.88 -12.52
CA GLU A 149 18.52 -18.42 -13.05
C GLU A 149 19.58 -18.74 -11.98
N GLU A 150 20.31 -19.84 -12.19
CA GLU A 150 21.51 -20.18 -11.46
C GLU A 150 22.47 -18.98 -11.58
N GLN A 151 22.52 -18.15 -10.55
CA GLN A 151 23.56 -17.15 -10.38
C GLN A 151 24.88 -17.88 -10.11
N GLU A 152 25.69 -18.09 -11.16
CA GLU A 152 27.15 -18.28 -11.06
C GLU A 152 27.87 -16.93 -10.86
#